data_AF-A0A7J9JV88-F1
#
_entry.id   AF-A0A7J9JV88-F1
#
_cell.length_a   1.000
_cell.length_b   1.000
_cell.length_c   1.000
_cell.angle_alpha   90.00
_cell.angle_beta   90.00
_cell.angle_gamma   90.00
#
_symmetry.space_group_name_H-M   'P 1'
#
loop_
_entity.id
_entity.type
_entity.pdbx_description
1 polymer ?
#
loop_
_entity_poly.entity_id
_entity_poly.type
_entity_poly.pdbx_seq_one_letter_code
_entity_poly.pdbx_strand_id
1 'polypeptide(L)'
;DFNLEVIETGETLFVGGGIGRSTKKVRRRLAKPPDPNNPILDAKGMTVNSSGIPFITFSERVHQFITYWMSRTIIVKLLGRRISYLTMSSKLQTIWKTKHPLKILDLENDYFSIKS
;
A
#
# COMPACT_ATOMS: atom_id res chain seq x y z
N ASP A 1 22.73 -8.06 -17.93
CA ASP A 1 21.33 -7.64 -18.08
C ASP A 1 20.68 -7.40 -16.73
N PHE A 2 19.83 -6.37 -16.64
CA PHE A 2 19.12 -5.97 -15.42
C PHE A 2 17.63 -6.12 -15.67
N ASN A 3 16.96 -6.94 -14.86
CA ASN A 3 15.54 -7.17 -14.98
C ASN A 3 14.84 -6.52 -13.78
N LEU A 4 13.78 -5.78 -14.06
CA LEU A 4 12.91 -5.16 -13.05
C LEU A 4 11.50 -5.70 -13.25
N GLU A 5 10.87 -6.06 -12.17
CA GLU A 5 9.43 -6.34 -12.14
C GLU A 5 8.73 -5.14 -11.50
N VAL A 6 7.76 -4.56 -12.21
CA VAL A 6 6.92 -3.46 -11.72
C VAL A 6 5.69 -4.08 -11.08
N ILE A 7 5.50 -3.81 -9.79
CA ILE A 7 4.31 -4.22 -9.06
C ILE A 7 3.41 -2.99 -8.97
N GLU A 8 2.39 -2.95 -9.82
CA GLU A 8 1.41 -1.88 -9.86
C GLU A 8 0.41 -2.04 -8.69
N THR A 9 0.25 -1.00 -7.87
CA THR A 9 -0.71 -1.03 -6.76
C THR A 9 -2.05 -0.50 -7.25
N GLY A 10 -2.86 -1.38 -7.87
CA GLY A 10 -4.16 -1.06 -8.46
C GLY A 10 -5.35 -1.76 -7.80
N GLU A 11 -6.23 -0.94 -7.22
CA GLU A 11 -7.68 -1.04 -7.05
C GLU A 11 -8.38 -2.41 -6.91
N THR A 12 -8.94 -2.66 -5.73
CA THR A 12 -10.05 -3.61 -5.54
C THR A 12 -11.33 -2.86 -5.20
N LEU A 13 -12.23 -2.70 -6.18
CA LEU A 13 -13.57 -2.14 -5.98
C LEU A 13 -14.54 -3.23 -5.51
N PHE A 14 -14.98 -3.17 -4.25
CA PHE A 14 -16.13 -3.95 -3.79
C PHE A 14 -17.40 -3.09 -3.85
N VAL A 15 -18.26 -3.40 -4.82
CA VAL A 15 -19.61 -2.83 -4.93
C VAL A 15 -20.54 -3.58 -3.99
N GLY A 16 -21.03 -2.91 -2.94
CA GLY A 16 -22.01 -3.45 -1.99
C GLY A 16 -23.23 -2.54 -1.87
N GLY A 17 -24.37 -3.03 -2.35
CA GLY A 17 -25.64 -2.30 -2.49
C GLY A 17 -26.34 -1.89 -1.19
N GLY A 18 -27.12 -0.82 -1.29
CA GLY A 18 -27.86 -0.23 -0.18
C GLY A 18 -29.13 -1.00 0.19
N ILE A 19 -29.33 -1.20 1.49
CA ILE A 19 -30.62 -1.54 2.11
C ILE A 19 -30.80 -0.62 3.32
N GLY A 20 -31.76 0.29 3.22
CA GLY A 20 -32.13 1.21 4.30
C GLY A 20 -32.79 0.47 5.46
N ARG A 21 -32.32 0.74 6.68
CA ARG A 21 -33.01 0.39 7.93
C ARG A 21 -33.10 1.60 8.84
N SER A 22 -34.31 1.92 9.25
CA SER A 22 -34.63 2.95 10.25
C SER A 22 -34.33 2.42 11.66
N THR A 23 -33.52 3.14 12.44
CA THR A 23 -33.27 2.82 13.86
C THR A 23 -33.25 4.05 14.76
N LYS A 24 -33.92 3.92 15.90
CA LYS A 24 -34.13 4.87 17.00
C LYS A 24 -32.82 5.46 17.54
N LYS A 25 -32.74 6.79 17.69
CA LYS A 25 -31.56 7.50 18.24
C LYS A 25 -31.44 7.28 19.76
N VAL A 26 -30.52 6.41 20.16
CA VAL A 26 -29.98 6.35 21.53
C VAL A 26 -28.74 7.23 21.58
N ARG A 27 -28.73 8.25 22.45
CA ARG A 27 -27.62 9.19 22.62
C ARG A 27 -26.46 8.49 23.32
N ARG A 28 -25.63 7.75 22.57
CA ARG A 28 -24.36 7.21 23.04
C ARG A 28 -23.37 8.37 23.23
N ARG A 29 -22.59 8.31 24.32
CA ARG A 29 -21.53 9.29 24.61
C ARG A 29 -20.66 9.48 23.36
N LEU A 30 -20.27 10.73 23.09
CA LEU A 30 -19.37 11.08 21.99
C LEU A 30 -18.11 10.22 22.14
N ALA A 31 -17.97 9.20 21.28
CA ALA A 31 -16.75 8.41 21.23
C ALA A 31 -15.61 9.38 20.94
N LYS A 32 -14.59 9.37 21.80
CA LYS A 32 -13.36 10.13 21.60
C LYS A 32 -12.92 9.92 20.13
N PRO A 33 -12.57 10.99 19.39
CA PRO A 33 -12.14 10.84 18.00
C PRO A 33 -11.03 9.78 17.95
N PRO A 34 -11.13 8.78 17.04
CA PRO A 34 -10.13 7.74 16.92
C PRO A 34 -8.77 8.38 16.67
N ASP A 35 -7.80 8.04 17.52
CA ASP A 35 -6.43 8.53 17.44
C ASP A 35 -5.85 8.19 16.04
N PRO A 36 -5.39 9.18 15.27
CA PRO A 36 -4.80 8.94 13.95
C PRO A 36 -3.55 8.04 13.99
N ASN A 37 -2.92 7.87 15.16
CA ASN A 37 -1.76 7.00 15.33
C ASN A 37 -2.11 5.57 15.80
N ASN A 38 -3.39 5.25 16.02
CA ASN A 38 -3.80 3.91 16.41
C ASN A 38 -4.43 3.17 15.21
N PRO A 39 -3.70 2.28 14.52
CA PRO A 39 -4.27 1.48 13.45
C PRO A 39 -5.32 0.53 14.06
N ILE A 40 -6.60 0.85 13.84
CA ILE A 40 -7.69 -0.08 14.17
C ILE A 40 -7.59 -1.25 13.20
N LEU A 41 -6.92 -2.31 13.65
CA LEU A 41 -6.97 -3.63 13.05
C LEU A 41 -8.43 -4.11 13.09
N ASP A 42 -8.87 -4.82 12.07
CA ASP A 42 -10.14 -5.52 12.19
C ASP A 42 -10.01 -6.59 13.28
N ALA A 43 -11.14 -7.04 13.85
CA ALA A 43 -11.11 -7.99 14.96
C ALA A 43 -10.51 -9.37 14.57
N LYS A 44 -10.14 -9.57 13.29
CA LYS A 44 -9.62 -10.84 12.75
C LYS A 44 -8.09 -10.94 12.74
N GLY A 45 -7.34 -9.85 12.90
CA GLY A 45 -5.88 -9.92 13.02
C GLY A 45 -5.18 -10.59 11.82
N MET A 46 -3.99 -11.17 12.06
CA MET A 46 -3.24 -11.90 11.04
C MET A 46 -3.84 -13.30 10.86
N THR A 47 -4.23 -13.65 9.64
CA THR A 47 -4.80 -14.96 9.30
C THR A 47 -4.05 -15.58 8.14
N VAL A 48 -4.08 -16.90 8.01
CA VAL A 48 -3.41 -17.63 6.92
C VAL A 48 -4.49 -18.13 5.96
N ASN A 49 -4.34 -17.85 4.67
CA ASN A 49 -5.30 -18.31 3.67
C ASN A 49 -5.11 -19.83 3.39
N SER A 50 -6.00 -20.42 2.58
CA SER A 50 -5.93 -21.85 2.22
C SER A 50 -4.65 -22.25 1.50
N SER A 51 -3.90 -21.30 0.93
CA SER A 51 -2.60 -21.52 0.30
C SER A 51 -1.40 -21.37 1.25
N GLY A 52 -1.63 -21.18 2.56
CA GLY A 52 -0.55 -21.00 3.53
C GLY A 52 0.08 -19.59 3.51
N ILE A 53 -0.48 -18.65 2.75
CA ILE A 53 0.03 -17.28 2.66
C ILE A 53 -0.62 -16.46 3.78
N PRO A 54 0.18 -15.84 4.67
CA PRO A 54 -0.35 -14.96 5.69
C PRO A 54 -0.92 -13.69 5.06
N PHE A 55 -2.08 -13.27 5.54
CA PHE A 55 -2.69 -11.99 5.19
C PHE A 55 -3.20 -11.28 6.43
N ILE A 56 -3.26 -9.96 6.34
CA ILE A 56 -3.81 -9.07 7.36
C ILE A 56 -5.00 -8.36 6.74
N THR A 57 -6.05 -8.16 7.52
CA THR A 57 -7.20 -7.37 7.09
C THR A 57 -7.20 -6.04 7.82
N PHE A 58 -7.31 -4.94 7.08
CA PHE A 58 -7.39 -3.62 7.63
C PHE A 58 -8.83 -3.14 7.66
N SER A 59 -9.16 -2.21 8.56
CA SER A 59 -10.40 -1.46 8.45
C SER A 59 -10.44 -0.66 7.15
N GLU A 60 -11.64 -0.42 6.63
CA GLU A 60 -11.86 0.32 5.37
C GLU A 60 -11.14 1.68 5.37
N ARG A 61 -11.16 2.39 6.50
CA ARG A 61 -10.45 3.66 6.67
C ARG A 61 -8.93 3.53 6.47
N VAL A 62 -8.33 2.48 7.02
CA VAL A 62 -6.88 2.24 6.91
C VAL A 62 -6.54 1.81 5.48
N HIS A 63 -7.39 0.98 4.84
CA HIS A 63 -7.25 0.66 3.42
C HIS A 63 -7.23 1.90 2.55
N GLN A 64 -8.24 2.78 2.67
CA GLN A 64 -8.32 4.03 1.90
C GLN A 64 -7.11 4.93 2.14
N PHE A 65 -6.63 5.01 3.38
CA PHE A 65 -5.46 5.79 3.73
C PHE A 65 -4.19 5.24 3.04
N ILE A 66 -3.96 3.93 3.11
CA ILE A 66 -2.83 3.28 2.43
C ILE A 66 -2.93 3.49 0.92
N THR A 67 -4.08 3.25 0.31
CA THR A 67 -4.30 3.46 -1.13
C THR A 67 -4.02 4.91 -1.52
N TYR A 68 -4.52 5.88 -0.76
CA TYR A 68 -4.25 7.29 -1.00
C TYR A 68 -2.75 7.61 -0.93
N TRP A 69 -2.07 7.15 0.13
CA TRP A 69 -0.62 7.37 0.33
C TRP A 69 0.26 6.66 -0.71
N MET A 70 -0.22 5.55 -1.26
CA MET A 70 0.48 4.73 -2.24
C MET A 70 0.12 5.09 -3.69
N SER A 71 -0.91 5.90 -3.92
CA SER A 71 -1.44 6.24 -5.27
C SER A 71 -0.44 6.75 -6.31
N ARG A 72 0.74 7.24 -5.87
CA ARG A 72 1.82 7.70 -6.76
C ARG A 72 3.15 7.00 -6.48
N THR A 73 3.08 5.79 -5.94
CA THR A 73 4.23 4.98 -5.54
C THR A 73 4.32 3.78 -6.45
N ILE A 74 5.50 3.53 -7.00
CA ILE A 74 5.78 2.32 -7.76
C ILE A 74 6.68 1.44 -6.89
N ILE A 75 6.30 0.18 -6.70
CA ILE A 75 7.18 -0.80 -6.06
C ILE A 75 7.90 -1.56 -7.18
N VAL A 76 9.23 -1.57 -7.13
CA VAL A 76 10.07 -2.33 -8.05
C VAL A 76 10.88 -3.37 -7.31
N LYS A 77 11.07 -4.52 -7.94
CA LYS A 77 11.98 -5.56 -7.46
C LYS A 77 13.18 -5.68 -8.37
N LEU A 78 14.38 -5.65 -7.78
CA LEU A 78 15.63 -5.92 -8.49
C LEU A 78 15.81 -7.42 -8.67
N LEU A 79 15.89 -7.87 -9.92
CA LEU A 79 16.13 -9.27 -10.25
C LEU A 79 17.59 -9.47 -10.69
N GLY A 80 18.21 -10.54 -10.19
CA GLY A 80 19.57 -10.92 -10.55
C GLY A 80 20.64 -10.24 -9.70
N ARG A 81 21.65 -9.63 -10.36
CA ARG A 81 22.80 -9.05 -9.65
C ARG A 81 22.41 -7.74 -8.96
N ARG A 82 22.68 -7.67 -7.65
CA ARG A 82 22.56 -6.42 -6.87
C ARG A 82 23.44 -5.33 -7.46
N ILE A 83 22.87 -4.14 -7.61
CA ILE A 83 23.58 -2.92 -8.02
C ILE A 83 23.53 -1.88 -6.93
N SER A 84 24.46 -0.93 -7.00
CA SER A 84 24.42 0.24 -6.14
C SER A 84 23.16 1.07 -6.40
N TYR A 85 22.71 1.75 -5.36
CA TYR A 85 21.62 2.72 -5.41
C TYR A 85 21.79 3.74 -6.54
N LEU A 86 22.99 4.28 -6.72
CA LEU A 86 23.30 5.27 -7.74
C LEU A 86 23.07 4.72 -9.14
N THR A 87 23.58 3.52 -9.43
CA THR A 87 23.39 2.87 -10.73
C THR A 87 21.92 2.55 -11.00
N MET A 88 21.18 2.12 -9.99
CA MET A 88 19.74 1.85 -10.12
C MET A 88 18.96 3.15 -10.39
N SER A 89 19.21 4.20 -9.61
CA SER A 89 18.54 5.50 -9.74
C SER A 89 18.75 6.13 -11.11
N SER A 90 20.00 6.17 -11.61
CA SER A 90 20.28 6.69 -12.95
C SER A 90 19.59 5.89 -14.06
N LYS A 91 19.52 4.57 -13.93
CA LYS A 91 18.82 3.71 -14.90
C LYS A 91 17.31 3.94 -14.88
N LEU A 92 16.70 4.01 -13.71
CA LEU A 92 15.27 4.29 -13.58
C LEU A 92 14.90 5.65 -14.17
N GLN A 93 15.71 6.69 -13.92
CA GLN A 93 15.53 8.00 -14.54
C GLN A 93 15.63 7.94 -16.06
N THR A 94 16.54 7.12 -16.60
CA THR A 94 16.72 6.93 -18.05
C THR A 94 15.52 6.20 -18.67
N ILE A 95 15.06 5.11 -18.05
CA ILE A 95 13.93 4.29 -18.52
C ILE A 95 12.63 5.09 -18.50
N TRP A 96 12.35 5.77 -17.39
CA TRP A 96 11.12 6.54 -17.22
C TRP A 96 11.19 7.98 -17.73
N LYS A 97 12.36 8.42 -18.21
CA LYS A 97 12.58 9.77 -18.77
C LYS A 97 12.10 10.89 -17.83
N THR A 98 12.35 10.72 -16.53
CA THR A 98 11.88 11.67 -15.52
C THR A 98 12.75 12.93 -15.53
N LYS A 99 12.13 14.11 -15.54
CA LYS A 99 12.85 15.39 -15.45
C LYS A 99 13.37 15.69 -14.04
N HIS A 100 12.76 15.09 -13.03
CA HIS A 100 13.09 15.30 -11.63
C HIS A 100 13.73 14.05 -11.01
N PRO A 101 14.58 14.21 -9.98
CA PRO A 101 15.13 13.09 -9.25
C PRO A 101 14.02 12.25 -8.60
N LEU A 102 14.10 10.93 -8.79
CA LEU A 102 13.20 9.97 -8.16
C LEU A 102 13.55 9.83 -6.67
N LYS A 103 12.53 9.85 -5.80
CA LYS A 103 12.66 9.45 -4.40
C LYS A 103 12.55 7.95 -4.33
N ILE A 104 13.64 7.29 -3.97
CA ILE A 104 13.73 5.83 -3.89
C ILE A 104 13.96 5.46 -2.42
N LEU A 105 13.10 4.61 -1.87
CA LEU A 105 13.19 4.07 -0.52
C LEU A 105 13.44 2.56 -0.59
N ASP A 106 14.42 2.07 0.17
CA ASP A 106 14.70 0.65 0.32
C ASP A 106 13.63 -0.01 1.20
N LEU A 107 12.99 -1.08 0.70
CA LEU A 107 11.98 -1.85 1.40
C LEU A 107 12.49 -3.23 1.87
N GLU A 108 13.81 -3.45 1.79
CA GLU A 108 14.49 -4.73 2.01
C GLU A 108 14.20 -5.79 0.93
N ASN A 109 14.99 -6.88 0.95
CA ASN A 109 14.86 -8.02 0.03
C ASN A 109 14.84 -7.63 -1.46
N ASP A 110 15.67 -6.64 -1.82
CA ASP A 110 15.80 -6.11 -3.17
C ASP A 110 14.52 -5.43 -3.72
N TYR A 111 13.58 -5.04 -2.84
CA TYR A 111 12.43 -4.20 -3.17
C TYR A 111 12.69 -2.72 -2.90
N PHE A 112 12.17 -1.87 -3.78
CA PHE A 112 12.29 -0.43 -3.66
C PHE A 112 10.96 0.26 -3.92
N SER A 113 10.63 1.27 -3.12
CA SER A 113 9.50 2.17 -3.32
C SER A 113 9.97 3.43 -4.02
N ILE A 114 9.31 3.79 -5.12
CA ILE A 114 9.71 4.90 -5.98
C ILE A 114 8.57 5.90 -6.07
N LYS A 115 8.88 7.16 -5.75
CA LYS A 115 7.99 8.31 -5.89
C LYS A 115 8.63 9.37 -6.77
N SER A 116 7.87 9.90 -7.72
CA SER A 116 8.26 11.07 -8.52
C SER A 116 7.93 12.39 -7.82
#